data_AF-C6TH93-F1
#
_entry.id   AF-C6TH93-F1
#
_cell.length_a   1.000
_cell.length_b   1.000
_cell.length_c   1.000
_cell.angle_alpha   90.00
_cell.angle_beta   90.00
_cell.angle_gamma   90.00
#
_symmetry.space_group_name_H-M   'P 1'
#
loop_
_entity.id
_entity.type
_entity.pdbx_description
1 polymer ?
#
loop_
_entity_poly.entity_id
_entity_poly.type
_entity_poly.pdbx_seq_one_letter_code
_entity_poly.pdbx_strand_id
1 'polypeptide(L)'
;MAASKDRENFVYIAKLAEQAERYEEMVESMKNVANLDVELTVEERKKGVAILDFILRLGAITSALGAAATMATSDETLPFFTQFFQFEASYDSFSTFQFFVIAMAFVGGYLVLSLPFSIVTIIRPHAAGPRLFLIILDTVFLTLATSSAAAATAIVYLAHNGNQDSNWLAICNQFGDFCQEISGAVVASFVAVVLFVLLIVMCAVALRNH
;
A
#
# COMPACT_ATOMS: atom_id res chain seq x y z
N MET A 1 -27.69 -12.90 -28.86
CA MET A 1 -26.73 -14.02 -29.09
C MET A 1 -25.30 -13.55 -29.29
N ALA A 2 -25.02 -12.46 -30.03
CA ALA A 2 -23.65 -11.94 -30.22
C ALA A 2 -22.88 -11.70 -28.91
N ALA A 3 -23.50 -10.97 -27.95
CA ALA A 3 -22.88 -10.65 -26.67
C ALA A 3 -22.40 -11.87 -25.84
N SER A 4 -23.09 -13.02 -25.92
CA SER A 4 -22.66 -14.23 -25.19
C SER A 4 -21.40 -14.84 -25.78
N LYS A 5 -21.30 -14.85 -27.13
CA LYS A 5 -20.15 -15.40 -27.84
C LYS A 5 -18.91 -14.53 -27.67
N ASP A 6 -19.09 -13.21 -27.68
CA ASP A 6 -18.00 -12.27 -27.45
C ASP A 6 -17.46 -12.40 -26.02
N ARG A 7 -18.34 -12.51 -25.02
CA ARG A 7 -17.95 -12.79 -23.63
C ARG A 7 -17.14 -14.09 -23.51
N GLU A 8 -17.62 -15.19 -24.07
CA GLU A 8 -16.93 -16.48 -24.04
C GLU A 8 -15.54 -16.39 -24.67
N ASN A 9 -15.41 -15.68 -25.79
CA ASN A 9 -14.13 -15.43 -26.44
C ASN A 9 -13.18 -14.63 -25.54
N PHE A 10 -13.64 -13.52 -24.94
CA PHE A 10 -12.80 -12.72 -24.05
C PHE A 10 -12.37 -13.48 -22.79
N VAL A 11 -13.27 -14.26 -22.18
CA VAL A 11 -12.93 -15.11 -21.03
C VAL A 11 -11.95 -16.21 -21.42
N TYR A 12 -12.10 -16.79 -22.63
CA TYR A 12 -11.18 -17.78 -23.16
C TYR A 12 -9.79 -17.18 -23.40
N ILE A 13 -9.71 -16.00 -24.03
CA ILE A 13 -8.46 -15.27 -24.24
C ILE A 13 -7.83 -14.90 -22.89
N ALA A 14 -8.61 -14.44 -21.91
CA ALA A 14 -8.11 -14.14 -20.57
C ALA A 14 -7.49 -15.37 -19.90
N LYS A 15 -8.10 -16.57 -20.06
CA LYS A 15 -7.54 -17.83 -19.57
C LYS A 15 -6.25 -18.22 -20.30
N LEU A 16 -6.17 -18.00 -21.61
CA LEU A 16 -4.95 -18.28 -22.38
C LEU A 16 -3.81 -17.32 -21.99
N ALA A 17 -4.11 -16.03 -21.87
CA ALA A 17 -3.16 -15.01 -21.43
C ALA A 17 -2.64 -15.31 -20.02
N GLU A 18 -3.52 -15.76 -19.11
CA GLU A 18 -3.17 -16.24 -17.78
C GLU A 18 -2.20 -17.44 -17.82
N GLN A 19 -2.49 -18.45 -18.65
CA GLN A 19 -1.59 -19.61 -18.83
C GLN A 19 -0.25 -19.25 -19.47
N ALA A 20 -0.19 -18.17 -20.22
CA ALA A 20 1.02 -17.65 -20.85
C ALA A 20 1.75 -16.59 -19.99
N GLU A 21 1.31 -16.36 -18.74
CA GLU A 21 1.84 -15.32 -17.84
C GLU A 21 1.81 -13.89 -18.44
N ARG A 22 0.89 -13.63 -19.38
CA ARG A 22 0.68 -12.32 -20.02
C ARG A 22 -0.38 -11.53 -19.27
N TYR A 23 -0.01 -10.97 -18.11
CA TYR A 23 -0.94 -10.27 -17.23
C TYR A 23 -1.59 -9.03 -17.86
N GLU A 24 -0.88 -8.29 -18.71
CA GLU A 24 -1.44 -7.13 -19.42
C GLU A 24 -2.61 -7.53 -20.34
N GLU A 25 -2.42 -8.57 -21.17
CA GLU A 25 -3.46 -9.10 -22.06
C GLU A 25 -4.66 -9.66 -21.28
N MET A 26 -4.40 -10.28 -20.13
CA MET A 26 -5.44 -10.75 -19.23
C MET A 26 -6.27 -9.59 -18.67
N VAL A 27 -5.63 -8.51 -18.20
CA VAL A 27 -6.30 -7.31 -17.68
C VAL A 27 -7.14 -6.65 -18.77
N GLU A 28 -6.61 -6.53 -19.98
CA GLU A 28 -7.33 -5.97 -21.12
C GLU A 28 -8.56 -6.81 -21.50
N SER A 29 -8.41 -8.13 -21.55
CA SER A 29 -9.52 -9.05 -21.85
C SER A 29 -10.62 -8.97 -20.80
N MET A 30 -10.26 -8.90 -19.52
CA MET A 30 -11.23 -8.74 -18.42
C MET A 30 -11.91 -7.37 -18.42
N LYS A 31 -11.21 -6.31 -18.85
CA LYS A 31 -11.81 -5.00 -19.09
C LYS A 31 -12.88 -5.06 -20.18
N ASN A 32 -12.64 -5.81 -21.26
CA ASN A 32 -13.62 -6.03 -22.32
C ASN A 32 -14.85 -6.82 -21.84
N VAL A 33 -14.64 -7.82 -20.98
CA VAL A 33 -15.75 -8.53 -20.30
C VAL A 33 -16.58 -7.58 -19.45
N ALA A 34 -15.95 -6.67 -18.70
CA ALA A 34 -16.66 -5.70 -17.86
C ALA A 34 -17.48 -4.67 -18.66
N ASN A 35 -17.10 -4.39 -19.91
CA ASN A 35 -17.82 -3.47 -20.81
C ASN A 35 -19.01 -4.11 -21.52
N LEU A 36 -19.11 -5.45 -21.52
CA LEU A 36 -20.33 -6.15 -21.92
C LEU A 36 -21.28 -6.07 -20.71
N ASP A 37 -22.31 -5.22 -20.76
CA ASP A 37 -23.34 -5.01 -19.72
C ASP A 37 -24.16 -6.29 -19.40
N VAL A 38 -23.49 -7.36 -18.98
CA VAL A 38 -24.03 -8.69 -18.69
C VAL A 38 -23.57 -9.06 -17.28
N GLU A 39 -24.46 -9.67 -16.48
CA GLU A 39 -24.10 -10.14 -15.14
C GLU A 39 -22.88 -11.07 -15.22
N LEU A 40 -21.79 -10.69 -14.53
CA LEU A 40 -20.59 -11.51 -14.43
C LEU A 40 -20.89 -12.80 -13.69
N THR A 41 -20.44 -13.91 -14.25
CA THR A 41 -20.42 -15.23 -13.61
C THR A 41 -19.55 -15.21 -12.34
N VAL A 42 -19.79 -16.16 -11.43
CA VAL A 42 -19.01 -16.30 -10.18
C VAL A 42 -17.51 -16.39 -10.46
N GLU A 43 -17.11 -17.07 -11.54
CA GLU A 43 -15.72 -17.22 -11.96
C GLU A 43 -15.12 -15.90 -12.48
N GLU A 44 -15.86 -15.15 -13.31
CA GLU A 44 -15.41 -13.82 -13.77
C GLU A 44 -15.27 -12.84 -12.59
N ARG A 45 -16.20 -12.88 -11.62
CA ARG A 45 -16.10 -12.08 -10.39
C ARG A 45 -14.84 -12.45 -9.59
N LYS A 46 -14.56 -13.74 -9.41
CA LYS A 46 -13.37 -14.21 -8.68
C LYS A 46 -12.08 -13.77 -9.35
N LYS A 47 -12.01 -13.86 -10.69
CA LYS A 47 -10.87 -13.36 -11.48
C LYS A 47 -10.72 -11.84 -11.34
N GLY A 48 -11.81 -11.08 -11.45
CA GLY A 48 -11.80 -9.63 -11.27
C GLY A 48 -11.30 -9.19 -9.90
N VAL A 49 -11.76 -9.84 -8.82
CA VAL A 49 -11.27 -9.59 -7.46
C VAL A 49 -9.79 -9.90 -7.34
N ALA A 50 -9.32 -10.99 -7.95
CA ALA A 50 -7.92 -11.39 -7.84
C ALA A 50 -6.98 -10.44 -8.62
N ILE A 51 -7.42 -9.94 -9.79
CA ILE A 51 -6.72 -8.88 -10.52
C ILE A 51 -6.68 -7.59 -9.70
N LEU A 52 -7.80 -7.21 -9.10
CA LEU A 52 -7.86 -6.00 -8.27
C LEU A 52 -6.98 -6.12 -7.02
N ASP A 53 -6.97 -7.28 -6.35
CA ASP A 53 -6.05 -7.58 -5.24
C ASP A 53 -4.60 -7.38 -5.66
N PHE A 54 -4.20 -7.93 -6.81
CA PHE A 54 -2.85 -7.78 -7.34
C PHE A 54 -2.48 -6.31 -7.60
N ILE A 55 -3.36 -5.53 -8.24
CA ILE A 55 -3.14 -4.10 -8.51
C ILE A 55 -3.04 -3.31 -7.21
N LEU A 56 -3.93 -3.56 -6.25
CA LEU A 56 -3.93 -2.89 -4.96
C LEU A 56 -2.66 -3.22 -4.15
N ARG A 57 -2.16 -4.46 -4.20
CA ARG A 57 -0.88 -4.85 -3.57
C ARG A 57 0.29 -4.10 -4.20
N LEU A 58 0.35 -3.96 -5.52
CA LEU A 58 1.38 -3.16 -6.19
C LEU A 58 1.33 -1.70 -5.75
N GLY A 59 0.13 -1.11 -5.72
CA GLY A 59 -0.07 0.23 -5.17
C GLY A 59 0.44 0.34 -3.73
N ALA A 60 0.08 -0.62 -2.88
CA ALA A 60 0.47 -0.62 -1.47
C ALA A 60 2.00 -0.73 -1.30
N ILE A 61 2.68 -1.54 -2.12
CA ILE A 61 4.15 -1.66 -2.13
C ILE A 61 4.77 -0.30 -2.44
N THR A 62 4.31 0.35 -3.52
CA THR A 62 4.86 1.65 -3.92
C THR A 62 4.63 2.72 -2.86
N SER A 63 3.46 2.74 -2.22
CA SER A 63 3.19 3.68 -1.13
C SER A 63 4.01 3.40 0.14
N ALA A 64 4.17 2.12 0.52
CA ALA A 64 4.87 1.75 1.75
C ALA A 64 6.39 1.95 1.61
N LEU A 65 6.98 1.45 0.51
CA LEU A 65 8.41 1.65 0.23
C LEU A 65 8.71 3.11 -0.10
N GLY A 66 7.80 3.79 -0.81
CA GLY A 66 7.89 5.22 -1.05
C GLY A 66 7.92 6.01 0.26
N ALA A 67 6.99 5.75 1.18
CA ALA A 67 6.94 6.38 2.49
C ALA A 67 8.22 6.10 3.31
N ALA A 68 8.68 4.84 3.32
CA ALA A 68 9.91 4.46 4.01
C ALA A 68 11.13 5.18 3.44
N ALA A 69 11.25 5.23 2.11
CA ALA A 69 12.34 5.89 1.42
C ALA A 69 12.33 7.40 1.68
N THR A 70 11.18 8.07 1.51
CA THR A 70 11.06 9.52 1.74
C THR A 70 11.39 9.92 3.18
N MET A 71 11.03 9.09 4.16
CA MET A 71 11.38 9.34 5.56
C MET A 71 12.86 9.00 5.85
N ALA A 72 13.41 7.96 5.23
CA ALA A 72 14.80 7.56 5.43
C ALA A 72 15.80 8.51 4.75
N THR A 73 15.38 9.25 3.72
CA THR A 73 16.21 10.23 3.03
C THR A 73 16.02 11.66 3.52
N SER A 74 15.17 11.87 4.53
CA SER A 74 14.91 13.21 5.07
C SER A 74 16.03 13.63 6.01
N ASP A 75 17.04 14.27 5.44
CA ASP A 75 18.16 14.87 6.13
C ASP A 75 18.29 16.33 5.70
N GLU A 76 18.21 17.27 6.65
CA GLU A 76 18.43 18.69 6.39
C GLU A 76 19.39 19.27 7.42
N THR A 77 20.50 19.86 6.94
CA THR A 77 21.49 20.55 7.78
C THR A 77 21.38 22.06 7.54
N LEU A 78 21.00 22.83 8.57
CA LEU A 78 20.98 24.29 8.48
C LEU A 78 22.27 24.88 9.06
N PRO A 79 23.05 25.67 8.29
CA PRO A 79 24.24 26.35 8.80
C PRO A 79 23.82 27.59 9.61
N PHE A 80 23.68 27.45 10.94
CA PHE A 80 23.40 28.58 11.83
C PHE A 80 24.69 29.37 12.14
N PHE A 81 25.07 30.29 11.25
CA PHE A 81 26.07 31.39 11.38
C PHE A 81 27.47 31.14 12.02
N THR A 82 27.78 29.96 12.56
CA THR A 82 29.10 29.60 13.09
C THR A 82 29.37 28.10 12.87
N GLN A 83 30.63 27.75 12.59
CA GLN A 83 31.14 26.36 12.52
C GLN A 83 30.82 25.49 13.76
N PHE A 84 30.40 26.10 14.87
CA PHE A 84 30.29 25.44 16.17
C PHE A 84 28.87 24.99 16.54
N PHE A 85 27.84 25.38 15.79
CA PHE A 85 26.45 24.96 16.05
C PHE A 85 25.75 24.56 14.75
N GLN A 86 26.04 23.34 14.28
CA GLN A 86 25.26 22.69 13.23
C GLN A 86 24.08 21.98 13.90
N PHE A 87 22.85 22.43 13.60
CA PHE A 87 21.65 21.68 13.95
C PHE A 87 21.29 20.83 12.73
N GLU A 88 21.52 19.53 12.86
CA GLU A 88 21.15 18.52 11.88
C GLU A 88 19.78 17.97 12.28
N ALA A 89 18.78 18.17 11.43
CA ALA A 89 17.49 17.52 11.56
C ALA A 89 17.49 16.30 10.64
N SER A 90 17.62 15.12 11.25
CA SER A 90 17.60 13.83 10.56
C SER A 90 16.55 12.93 11.17
N TYR A 91 16.01 12.00 10.38
CA TYR A 91 15.02 11.02 10.85
C TYR A 91 15.53 10.18 12.04
N ASP A 92 16.85 9.96 12.16
CA ASP A 92 17.47 9.24 13.27
C ASP A 92 17.20 9.96 14.61
N SER A 93 17.09 11.28 14.60
CA SER A 93 16.92 12.09 15.82
C SER A 93 15.63 11.77 16.59
N PHE A 94 14.61 11.23 15.92
CA PHE A 94 13.34 10.85 16.54
C PHE A 94 13.14 9.34 16.47
N SER A 95 13.07 8.68 17.63
CA SER A 95 12.77 7.24 17.73
C SER A 95 11.46 6.84 17.03
N THR A 96 10.51 7.77 16.94
CA THR A 96 9.26 7.59 16.20
C THR A 96 9.46 7.50 14.69
N PHE A 97 10.35 8.30 14.11
CA PHE A 97 10.64 8.24 12.67
C PHE A 97 11.48 7.01 12.32
N GLN A 98 12.43 6.63 13.18
CA GLN A 98 13.10 5.33 13.06
C GLN A 98 12.09 4.17 13.08
N PHE A 99 11.15 4.16 14.04
CA PHE A 99 10.09 3.16 14.10
C PHE A 99 9.23 3.15 12.83
N PHE A 100 8.89 4.33 12.30
CA PHE A 100 8.15 4.47 11.06
C PHE A 100 8.86 3.84 9.86
N VAL A 101 10.14 4.16 9.65
CA VAL A 101 10.94 3.60 8.54
C VAL A 101 11.03 2.08 8.66
N ILE A 102 11.34 1.57 9.86
CA ILE A 102 11.45 0.13 10.11
C ILE A 102 10.12 -0.58 9.88
N ALA A 103 9.02 -0.01 10.40
CA ALA A 103 7.67 -0.57 10.23
C ALA A 103 7.25 -0.60 8.75
N MET A 104 7.44 0.49 8.02
CA MET A 104 7.09 0.57 6.60
C MET A 104 7.98 -0.34 5.73
N ALA A 105 9.25 -0.54 6.10
CA ALA A 105 10.13 -1.52 5.45
C ALA A 105 9.62 -2.96 5.66
N PHE A 106 9.20 -3.33 6.87
CA PHE A 106 8.58 -4.63 7.13
C PHE A 106 7.27 -4.81 6.36
N VAL A 107 6.43 -3.78 6.31
CA VAL A 107 5.18 -3.77 5.53
C VAL A 107 5.46 -3.96 4.04
N GLY A 108 6.42 -3.21 3.48
CA GLY A 108 6.82 -3.34 2.08
C GLY A 108 7.40 -4.73 1.76
N GLY A 109 8.27 -5.25 2.63
CA GLY A 109 8.85 -6.59 2.49
C GLY A 109 7.79 -7.70 2.54
N TYR A 110 6.83 -7.60 3.45
CA TYR A 110 5.68 -8.51 3.51
C TYR A 110 4.84 -8.47 2.23
N LEU A 111 4.51 -7.28 1.74
CA LEU A 111 3.71 -7.13 0.53
C LEU A 111 4.40 -7.76 -0.68
N VAL A 112 5.71 -7.57 -0.84
CA VAL A 112 6.50 -8.21 -1.89
C VAL A 112 6.47 -9.74 -1.74
N LEU A 113 6.66 -10.26 -0.53
CA LEU A 113 6.59 -11.70 -0.25
C LEU A 113 5.18 -12.28 -0.49
N SER A 114 4.14 -11.45 -0.34
CA SER A 114 2.76 -11.83 -0.52
C SER A 114 2.31 -11.91 -1.99
N LEU A 115 3.02 -11.25 -2.92
CA LEU A 115 2.72 -11.28 -4.36
C LEU A 115 2.66 -12.70 -4.94
N PRO A 116 3.66 -13.60 -4.73
CA PRO A 116 3.57 -14.96 -5.24
C PRO A 116 2.42 -15.74 -4.60
N PHE A 117 2.11 -15.51 -3.32
CA PHE A 117 0.93 -16.13 -2.70
C PHE A 117 -0.37 -15.64 -3.33
N SER A 118 -0.49 -14.34 -3.60
CA SER A 118 -1.62 -13.78 -4.34
C SER A 118 -1.75 -14.43 -5.72
N ILE A 119 -0.65 -14.57 -6.48
CA ILE A 119 -0.62 -15.27 -7.78
C ILE A 119 -1.09 -16.72 -7.66
N VAL A 120 -0.64 -17.47 -6.63
CA VAL A 120 -1.10 -18.84 -6.40
C VAL A 120 -2.62 -18.88 -6.12
N THR A 121 -3.16 -17.90 -5.41
CA THR A 121 -4.62 -17.81 -5.18
C THR A 121 -5.40 -17.38 -6.42
N ILE A 122 -4.77 -16.73 -7.41
CA ILE A 122 -5.35 -16.51 -8.74
C ILE A 122 -5.53 -17.85 -9.46
N ILE A 123 -4.48 -18.67 -9.48
CA ILE A 123 -4.46 -19.98 -10.18
C ILE A 123 -5.42 -20.98 -9.55
N ARG A 124 -5.54 -20.97 -8.21
CA ARG A 124 -6.42 -21.87 -7.46
C ARG A 124 -7.47 -21.08 -6.67
N PRO A 125 -8.51 -20.56 -7.34
CA PRO A 125 -9.54 -19.74 -6.68
C PRO A 125 -10.37 -20.51 -5.65
N HIS A 126 -10.26 -21.84 -5.64
CA HIS A 126 -11.03 -22.72 -4.76
C HIS A 126 -10.41 -22.95 -3.37
N ALA A 127 -9.16 -22.52 -3.15
CA ALA A 127 -8.51 -22.69 -1.87
C ALA A 127 -8.85 -21.51 -0.93
N ALA A 128 -9.90 -21.67 -0.12
CA ALA A 128 -10.28 -20.67 0.89
C ALA A 128 -9.19 -20.48 1.98
N GLY A 129 -8.43 -21.53 2.28
CA GLY A 129 -7.35 -21.53 3.28
C GLY A 129 -6.27 -20.45 3.08
N PRO A 130 -5.58 -20.38 1.94
CA PRO A 130 -4.56 -19.35 1.69
C PRO A 130 -5.13 -17.93 1.70
N ARG A 131 -6.39 -17.73 1.27
CA ARG A 131 -7.04 -16.41 1.36
C ARG A 131 -7.25 -15.98 2.81
N LEU A 132 -7.72 -16.89 3.66
CA LEU A 132 -7.88 -16.61 5.08
C LEU A 132 -6.53 -16.29 5.73
N PHE A 133 -5.48 -17.04 5.38
CA PHE A 133 -4.12 -16.78 5.88
C PHE A 133 -3.60 -15.41 5.46
N LEU A 134 -3.78 -15.02 4.20
CA LEU A 134 -3.43 -13.69 3.70
C LEU A 134 -4.19 -12.59 4.44
N ILE A 135 -5.50 -12.75 4.70
CA ILE A 135 -6.28 -11.76 5.47
C ILE A 135 -5.72 -11.59 6.89
N ILE A 136 -5.35 -12.68 7.55
CA ILE A 136 -4.79 -12.62 8.90
C ILE A 136 -3.48 -11.83 8.89
N LEU A 137 -2.57 -12.13 7.95
CA LEU A 137 -1.31 -11.41 7.82
C LEU A 137 -1.52 -9.94 7.40
N ASP A 138 -2.39 -9.68 6.43
CA ASP A 138 -2.75 -8.33 5.97
C ASP A 138 -3.30 -7.49 7.14
N THR A 139 -4.08 -8.09 8.05
CA THR A 139 -4.60 -7.42 9.25
C THR A 139 -3.48 -7.07 10.23
N VAL A 140 -2.51 -7.97 10.45
CA VAL A 140 -1.34 -7.70 11.30
C VAL A 140 -0.52 -6.56 10.71
N PHE A 141 -0.21 -6.58 9.43
CA PHE A 141 0.57 -5.51 8.80
C PHE A 141 -0.20 -4.19 8.68
N LEU A 142 -1.53 -4.21 8.52
CA LEU A 142 -2.38 -3.01 8.61
C LEU A 142 -2.25 -2.34 9.98
N THR A 143 -2.29 -3.11 11.07
CA THR A 143 -2.15 -2.55 12.43
C THR A 143 -0.76 -1.97 12.67
N LEU A 144 0.30 -2.62 12.15
CA LEU A 144 1.66 -2.10 12.20
C LEU A 144 1.79 -0.80 11.39
N ALA A 145 1.24 -0.76 10.17
CA ALA A 145 1.24 0.42 9.32
C ALA A 145 0.48 1.59 9.95
N THR A 146 -0.69 1.31 10.53
CA THR A 146 -1.55 2.33 11.16
C THR A 146 -0.90 2.90 12.41
N SER A 147 -0.31 2.06 13.27
CA SER A 147 0.33 2.50 14.51
C SER A 147 1.56 3.37 14.26
N SER A 148 2.41 2.98 13.30
CA SER A 148 3.57 3.78 12.88
C SER A 148 3.16 5.10 12.22
N ALA A 149 2.19 5.09 11.31
CA ALA A 149 1.66 6.29 10.68
C ALA A 149 1.07 7.27 11.71
N ALA A 150 0.27 6.77 12.66
CA ALA A 150 -0.32 7.58 13.72
C ALA A 150 0.74 8.20 14.65
N ALA A 151 1.75 7.42 15.04
CA ALA A 151 2.85 7.92 15.87
C ALA A 151 3.65 9.01 15.14
N ALA A 152 4.02 8.79 13.88
CA ALA A 152 4.71 9.78 13.06
C ALA A 152 3.86 11.05 12.88
N THR A 153 2.55 10.92 12.68
CA THR A 153 1.62 12.06 12.58
C THR A 153 1.64 12.93 13.84
N ALA A 154 1.68 12.33 15.03
CA ALA A 154 1.73 13.08 16.27
C ALA A 154 3.02 13.93 16.39
N ILE A 155 4.16 13.36 15.98
CA ILE A 155 5.44 14.09 15.97
C ILE A 155 5.46 15.16 14.87
N VAL A 156 4.96 14.86 13.67
CA VAL A 156 4.83 15.85 12.58
C VAL A 156 3.93 17.02 13.00
N TYR A 157 2.83 16.75 13.70
CA TYR A 157 1.96 17.80 14.23
C TYR A 157 2.68 18.71 15.24
N LEU A 158 3.45 18.12 16.15
CA LEU A 158 4.30 18.86 17.09
C LEU A 158 5.42 19.63 16.37
N ALA A 159 5.98 19.09 15.29
CA ALA A 159 7.02 19.76 14.51
C ALA A 159 6.49 21.01 13.79
N HIS A 160 5.25 20.97 13.29
CA HIS A 160 4.59 22.11 12.64
C HIS A 160 4.10 23.17 13.63
N ASN A 161 3.37 22.76 14.68
CA ASN A 161 2.68 23.71 15.56
C ASN A 161 3.44 24.04 16.85
N GLY A 162 4.34 23.15 17.28
CA GLY A 162 4.92 23.20 18.62
C GLY A 162 3.90 22.96 19.73
N ASN A 163 4.37 23.01 20.98
CA ASN A 163 3.54 23.07 22.17
C ASN A 163 4.22 23.90 23.25
N GLN A 164 3.63 25.05 23.59
CA GLN A 164 4.19 25.96 24.60
C GLN A 164 4.16 25.35 26.01
N ASP A 165 3.19 24.49 26.31
CA ASP A 165 3.07 23.87 27.64
C ASP A 165 4.20 22.86 27.93
N SER A 166 4.72 22.23 26.88
CA SER A 166 5.85 21.29 26.97
C SER A 166 7.18 21.88 26.51
N ASN A 167 7.22 23.19 26.21
CA ASN A 167 8.38 23.87 25.63
C ASN A 167 8.90 23.22 24.33
N TRP A 168 8.00 22.65 23.52
CA TRP A 168 8.34 22.07 22.22
C TRP A 168 8.23 23.16 21.16
N LEU A 169 9.36 23.58 20.58
CA LEU A 169 9.37 24.59 19.52
C LEU A 169 8.96 23.99 18.18
N ALA A 170 8.25 24.77 17.36
CA ALA A 170 7.92 24.39 15.98
C ALA A 170 9.20 24.38 15.12
N ILE A 171 9.65 23.19 14.76
CA ILE A 171 10.88 22.94 14.00
C ILE A 171 10.69 23.30 12.52
N CYS A 172 9.49 23.07 11.98
CA CYS A 172 9.18 23.26 10.56
C CYS A 172 9.22 24.72 10.08
N ASN A 173 9.30 25.69 11.00
CA ASN A 173 9.52 27.09 10.63
C ASN A 173 10.94 27.35 10.11
N GLN A 174 11.91 26.52 10.49
CA GLN A 174 13.32 26.65 10.09
C GLN A 174 13.69 25.60 9.03
N PHE A 175 13.24 24.35 9.22
CA PHE A 175 13.54 23.19 8.36
C PHE A 175 12.36 22.87 7.44
N GLY A 176 12.22 23.66 6.37
CA GLY A 176 11.08 23.56 5.45
C GLY A 176 11.07 22.26 4.64
N ASP A 177 12.24 21.89 4.11
CA ASP A 177 12.37 20.74 3.19
C ASP A 177 12.21 19.43 3.95
N PHE A 178 12.89 19.28 5.10
CA PHE A 178 12.70 18.15 6.02
C PHE A 178 11.22 18.00 6.39
N CYS A 179 10.56 19.11 6.74
CA CYS A 179 9.17 19.05 7.17
C CYS A 179 8.21 18.67 6.04
N GLN A 180 8.48 19.09 4.81
CA GLN A 180 7.74 18.68 3.64
C GLN A 180 7.90 17.18 3.37
N GLU A 181 9.13 16.66 3.48
CA GLU A 181 9.43 15.23 3.25
C GLU A 181 8.80 14.32 4.31
N ILE A 182 8.95 14.62 5.61
CA ILE A 182 8.32 13.83 6.68
C ILE A 182 6.78 13.87 6.57
N SER A 183 6.21 15.02 6.20
CA SER A 183 4.75 15.16 6.03
C SER A 183 4.28 14.34 4.83
N GLY A 184 5.03 14.38 3.72
CA GLY A 184 4.77 13.57 2.53
C GLY A 184 4.85 12.08 2.80
N ALA A 185 5.85 11.65 3.57
CA ALA A 185 6.02 10.26 4.01
C ALA A 185 4.81 9.77 4.83
N VAL A 186 4.35 10.58 5.80
CA VAL A 186 3.16 10.27 6.61
C VAL A 186 1.91 10.14 5.73
N VAL A 187 1.69 11.07 4.80
CA VAL A 187 0.55 11.00 3.86
C VAL A 187 0.63 9.71 3.02
N ALA A 188 1.79 9.39 2.47
CA ALA A 188 2.00 8.15 1.70
C ALA A 188 1.72 6.88 2.53
N SER A 189 2.07 6.87 3.82
CA SER A 189 1.75 5.74 4.70
C SER A 189 0.25 5.57 4.96
N PHE A 190 -0.52 6.67 5.06
CA PHE A 190 -1.98 6.57 5.16
C PHE A 190 -2.62 6.08 3.87
N VAL A 191 -2.05 6.42 2.70
CA VAL A 191 -2.47 5.82 1.42
C VAL A 191 -2.26 4.30 1.46
N ALA A 192 -1.12 3.82 1.96
CA ALA A 192 -0.88 2.39 2.16
C ALA A 192 -1.93 1.75 3.09
N VAL A 193 -2.26 2.41 4.21
CA VAL A 193 -3.31 1.96 5.16
C VAL A 193 -4.67 1.83 4.45
N VAL A 194 -5.08 2.82 3.66
CA VAL A 194 -6.34 2.77 2.90
C VAL A 194 -6.33 1.61 1.90
N LEU A 195 -5.20 1.37 1.21
CA LEU A 195 -5.07 0.25 0.28
C LEU A 195 -5.18 -1.10 1.00
N PHE A 196 -4.58 -1.26 2.18
CA PHE A 196 -4.76 -2.46 3.02
C PHE A 196 -6.22 -2.65 3.45
N VAL A 197 -6.93 -1.58 3.84
CA VAL A 197 -8.35 -1.67 4.19
C VAL A 197 -9.17 -2.14 3.00
N LEU A 198 -8.93 -1.60 1.80
CA LEU A 198 -9.60 -2.03 0.58
C LEU A 198 -9.29 -3.50 0.25
N LEU A 199 -8.04 -3.93 0.37
CA LEU A 199 -7.62 -5.33 0.18
C LEU A 199 -8.39 -6.27 1.12
N ILE A 200 -8.42 -5.97 2.43
CA ILE A 200 -9.08 -6.80 3.44
C ILE A 200 -10.60 -6.86 3.20
N VAL A 201 -11.24 -5.72 2.90
CA VAL A 201 -12.69 -5.67 2.62
C VAL A 201 -13.03 -6.48 1.37
N MET A 202 -12.28 -6.33 0.28
CA MET A 202 -12.51 -7.08 -0.95
C MET A 202 -12.32 -8.59 -0.74
N CYS A 203 -11.28 -8.99 -0.02
CA CYS A 203 -11.03 -10.39 0.33
C CYS A 203 -12.14 -10.97 1.23
N ALA A 204 -12.61 -10.21 2.23
CA ALA A 204 -13.71 -10.63 3.09
C ALA A 204 -15.03 -10.82 2.31
N VAL A 205 -15.35 -9.89 1.40
CA VAL A 205 -16.53 -10.00 0.52
C VAL A 205 -16.41 -11.19 -0.43
N ALA A 206 -15.21 -11.51 -0.91
CA ALA A 206 -14.97 -12.65 -1.78
C ALA A 206 -15.09 -14.00 -1.05
N LEU A 207 -14.74 -14.07 0.24
CA LEU A 207 -14.92 -15.26 1.07
C LEU A 207 -16.37 -15.52 1.44
N ARG A 208 -17.20 -14.48 1.63
CA ARG A 208 -18.63 -14.64 1.97
C ARG A 208 -19.44 -15.38 0.90
N ASN A 209 -18.99 -15.34 -0.36
CA ASN A 209 -19.70 -15.94 -1.50
C ASN A 209 -19.23 -17.38 -1.81
N HIS A 210 -18.49 -18.01 -0.89
CA HIS A 210 -18.07 -19.41 -0.92
C HIS A 210 -18.85 -20.22 0.12
#